data_AF-A0AAD4PYH6-F1
#
_entry.id   AF-A0AAD4PYH6-F1
#
_cell.length_a   1.000
_cell.length_b   1.000
_cell.length_c   1.000
_cell.angle_alpha   90.00
_cell.angle_beta   90.00
_cell.angle_gamma   90.00
#
_symmetry.space_group_name_H-M   'P 1'
#
loop_
_entity.id
_entity.type
_entity.pdbx_description
1 polymer ?
#
loop_
_entity_poly.entity_id
_entity_poly.type
_entity_poly.pdbx_seq_one_letter_code
_entity_poly.pdbx_strand_id
1 'polypeptide(L)'
;MDPTILRPQHCFVLGLCSGLLSATAVAAANNVPQLITAAHEVIRVALRLGISVQQRGLLHEQVYISAEVGPGLTLSGSPSTLNDISQMLGAVQNCRKQRLPIYTAFHASHLHPPRMEDIVATYPILLRYGVSTFLSPSSDLPYPAANFAELLSQVVQEICQQPLVPLKAMKSIIKDVIEREVQPVQVTLLGAPNLEKFISWTLHDSGLTVVPEEPSSLIYFPTLETPPDAIAVVGVSVRLPGCENLEEFWNILRDAKDLHRKVPKDRFDIDLHCDPNGKVKNSSLSAFGCFIDRRGLFDARLFNVSPREANQMDPSHRRLLMATYEALELAGYRGAVGAEDQRVGTFIGLTADDWREYNISQDIDLYYVPGGLRAFGSGRLNYYSSGMDLRMQLIWPAPLVQQLWILHARLYCVEDVTWLLRKEQTS
;
A
#
# COMPACT_ATOMS: atom_id res chain seq x y z
N MET A 1 23.42 19.24 19.41
CA MET A 1 22.26 19.33 20.34
C MET A 1 21.86 17.91 20.69
N ASP A 2 21.43 17.65 21.92
CA ASP A 2 20.84 16.37 22.29
C ASP A 2 19.58 16.15 21.43
N PRO A 3 19.52 15.10 20.57
CA PRO A 3 18.39 14.85 19.68
C PRO A 3 17.08 14.56 20.44
N THR A 4 17.14 14.39 21.76
CA THR A 4 15.97 14.15 22.60
C THR A 4 15.25 15.43 23.05
N ILE A 5 15.88 16.60 22.92
CA ILE A 5 15.29 17.88 23.31
C ILE A 5 14.47 18.44 22.15
N LEU A 6 13.14 18.43 22.29
CA LEU A 6 12.23 18.93 21.24
C LEU A 6 12.18 20.46 21.11
N ARG A 7 12.60 21.19 22.14
CA ARG A 7 12.44 22.65 22.24
C ARG A 7 13.73 23.32 22.72
N PRO A 8 14.70 23.56 21.83
CA PRO A 8 15.84 24.42 22.16
C PRO A 8 15.36 25.88 22.38
N GLN A 9 16.14 26.66 23.12
CA GLN A 9 15.78 28.02 23.58
C GLN A 9 15.40 29.02 22.47
N HIS A 10 15.69 28.71 21.20
CA HIS A 10 15.44 29.56 20.04
C HIS A 10 14.51 28.90 18.99
N CYS A 11 13.67 27.96 19.40
CA CYS A 11 12.66 27.34 18.53
C CYS A 11 11.28 27.99 18.72
N PHE A 12 10.68 28.44 17.63
CA PHE A 12 9.32 29.00 17.60
C PHE A 12 8.40 28.05 16.83
N VAL A 13 7.21 27.81 17.39
CA VAL A 13 6.19 26.97 16.76
C VAL A 13 5.01 27.85 16.35
N LEU A 14 4.70 27.87 15.07
CA LEU A 14 3.53 28.55 14.52
C LEU A 14 2.60 27.52 13.88
N GLY A 15 1.36 27.45 14.37
CA GLY A 15 0.30 26.66 13.76
C GLY A 15 -0.70 27.56 13.03
N LEU A 16 -1.19 27.12 11.87
CA LEU A 16 -2.29 27.77 11.15
C LEU A 16 -3.42 26.77 10.92
N CYS A 17 -4.66 27.14 11.24
CA CYS A 17 -5.83 26.26 11.16
C CYS A 17 -5.52 24.90 11.85
N SER A 18 -5.63 23.78 11.14
CA SER A 18 -5.31 22.44 11.67
C SER A 18 -3.87 22.29 12.18
N GLY A 19 -2.92 23.07 11.65
CA GLY A 19 -1.54 23.12 12.15
C GLY A 19 -1.44 23.62 13.59
N LEU A 20 -2.46 24.32 14.12
CA LEU A 20 -2.53 24.66 15.54
C LEU A 20 -2.62 23.40 16.41
N LEU A 21 -3.34 22.36 15.97
CA LEU A 21 -3.41 21.10 16.71
C LEU A 21 -2.03 20.43 16.78
N SER A 22 -1.29 20.43 15.67
CA SER A 22 0.10 19.94 15.66
C SER A 22 0.99 20.77 16.57
N ALA A 23 0.87 22.10 16.55
CA ALA A 23 1.60 23.00 17.44
C ALA A 23 1.30 22.70 18.92
N THR A 24 0.04 22.38 19.25
CA THR A 24 -0.38 21.93 20.58
C THR A 24 0.30 20.63 21.01
N ALA A 25 0.44 19.64 20.11
CA ALA A 25 1.17 18.40 20.43
C ALA A 25 2.63 18.68 20.78
N VAL A 26 3.29 19.54 19.99
CA VAL A 26 4.67 19.96 20.27
C VAL A 26 4.72 20.75 21.59
N ALA A 27 3.70 21.56 21.90
CA ALA A 27 3.60 22.38 23.13
C ALA A 27 3.52 21.57 24.41
N ALA A 28 2.93 20.38 24.34
CA ALA A 28 2.75 19.48 25.46
C ALA A 28 3.94 18.51 25.68
N ALA A 29 4.94 18.51 24.80
CA ALA A 29 6.02 17.51 24.80
C ALA A 29 7.41 18.14 24.91
N ASN A 30 8.24 17.57 25.79
CA ASN A 30 9.65 17.94 25.94
C ASN A 30 10.60 16.96 25.22
N ASN A 31 10.12 15.75 24.92
CA ASN A 31 10.87 14.70 24.22
C ASN A 31 9.98 13.90 23.25
N VAL A 32 10.60 13.16 22.34
CA VAL A 32 9.92 12.43 21.26
C VAL A 32 8.86 11.44 21.76
N PRO A 33 9.09 10.60 22.81
CA PRO A 33 8.04 9.71 23.33
C PRO A 33 6.78 10.45 23.83
N GLN A 34 6.95 11.58 24.51
CA GLN A 34 5.81 12.43 24.92
C GLN A 34 5.09 13.00 23.70
N LEU A 35 5.83 13.42 22.67
CA LEU A 35 5.26 13.94 21.43
C LEU A 35 4.42 12.89 20.70
N ILE A 36 4.90 11.65 20.58
CA ILE A 36 4.14 10.55 19.95
C ILE A 36 2.80 10.36 20.68
N THR A 37 2.83 10.40 22.01
CA THR A 37 1.62 10.22 22.83
C THR A 37 0.65 11.40 22.68
N ALA A 38 1.15 12.63 22.73
CA ALA A 38 0.35 13.84 22.51
C ALA A 38 -0.21 13.92 21.08
N ALA A 39 0.57 13.47 20.08
CA ALA A 39 0.17 13.43 18.68
C ALA A 39 -0.99 12.47 18.45
N HIS A 40 -1.02 11.30 19.10
CA HIS A 40 -2.17 10.38 19.01
C HIS A 40 -3.47 11.03 19.49
N GLU A 41 -3.42 11.79 20.57
CA GLU A 41 -4.60 12.51 21.07
C GLU A 41 -5.00 13.66 20.14
N VAL A 42 -4.03 14.39 19.60
CA VAL A 42 -4.28 15.42 18.58
C VAL A 42 -4.94 14.85 17.33
N ILE A 43 -4.55 13.66 16.87
CA ILE A 43 -5.18 12.97 15.72
C ILE A 43 -6.65 12.64 16.04
N ARG A 44 -6.94 12.14 17.25
CA ARG A 44 -8.32 11.86 17.68
C ARG A 44 -9.16 13.13 17.72
N VAL A 45 -8.62 14.20 18.27
CA VAL A 45 -9.27 15.53 18.30
C VAL A 45 -9.51 16.05 16.90
N ALA A 46 -8.54 15.95 15.99
CA ALA A 46 -8.67 16.38 14.60
C ALA A 46 -9.79 15.64 13.85
N LEU A 47 -9.89 14.31 14.05
CA LEU A 47 -10.96 13.50 13.47
C LEU A 47 -12.35 13.91 14.00
N ARG A 48 -12.50 14.04 15.32
CA ARG A 48 -13.76 14.47 15.95
C ARG A 48 -14.15 15.89 15.55
N LEU A 49 -13.17 16.79 15.48
CA LEU A 49 -13.34 18.15 14.99
C LEU A 49 -13.90 18.17 13.56
N GLY A 50 -13.30 17.38 12.66
CA GLY A 50 -13.76 17.27 11.27
C GLY A 50 -15.23 16.83 11.18
N ILE A 51 -15.60 15.79 11.92
CA ILE A 51 -16.99 15.27 11.97
C ILE A 51 -17.94 16.32 12.54
N SER A 52 -17.59 16.94 13.67
CA SER A 52 -18.43 17.92 14.36
C SER A 52 -18.69 19.16 13.50
N VAL A 53 -17.65 19.67 12.83
CA VAL A 53 -17.77 20.86 11.97
C VAL A 53 -18.50 20.54 10.67
N GLN A 54 -18.36 19.33 10.12
CA GLN A 54 -19.13 18.88 8.94
C GLN A 54 -20.63 18.91 9.19
N GLN A 55 -21.10 18.43 10.34
CA GLN A 55 -22.52 18.48 10.70
C GLN A 55 -23.04 19.92 10.79
N ARG A 56 -22.22 20.83 11.31
CA ARG A 56 -22.54 22.27 11.41
C ARG A 56 -22.61 22.95 10.03
N GLY A 57 -21.71 22.58 9.12
CA GLY A 57 -21.62 23.17 7.79
C GLY A 57 -22.86 22.90 6.91
N LEU A 58 -23.61 21.83 7.17
CA LEU A 58 -24.84 21.49 6.43
C LEU A 58 -25.98 22.49 6.66
N LEU A 59 -25.93 23.26 7.73
CA LEU A 59 -26.99 24.20 8.13
C LEU A 59 -26.71 25.64 7.66
N HIS A 60 -25.67 25.85 6.84
CA HIS A 60 -25.18 27.18 6.50
C HIS A 60 -25.35 27.55 5.02
N GLU A 61 -26.04 28.66 4.77
CA GLU A 61 -26.35 29.14 3.42
C GLU A 61 -25.60 30.41 3.00
N GLN A 62 -24.89 31.07 3.92
CA GLN A 62 -24.17 32.32 3.62
C GLN A 62 -22.73 32.07 3.21
N VAL A 63 -22.09 33.11 2.65
CA VAL A 63 -20.65 33.14 2.39
C VAL A 63 -20.01 34.14 3.33
N TYR A 64 -18.84 33.79 3.84
CA TYR A 64 -18.08 34.59 4.78
C TYR A 64 -16.58 34.54 4.45
N ILE A 65 -15.85 35.52 4.98
CA ILE A 65 -14.39 35.56 4.86
C ILE A 65 -13.81 34.68 5.97
N SER A 66 -13.16 33.58 5.58
CA SER A 66 -12.56 32.62 6.51
C SER A 66 -11.06 32.85 6.73
N ALA A 67 -10.39 33.50 5.77
CA ALA A 67 -8.98 33.87 5.90
C ALA A 67 -8.63 35.12 5.09
N GLU A 68 -7.65 35.87 5.60
CA GLU A 68 -7.04 37.02 4.94
C GLU A 68 -5.54 36.75 4.79
N VAL A 69 -5.06 36.62 3.55
CA VAL A 69 -3.68 36.22 3.26
C VAL A 69 -3.05 37.24 2.31
N GLY A 70 -2.41 38.27 2.87
CA GLY A 70 -1.75 39.32 2.10
C GLY A 70 -2.72 40.05 1.17
N PRO A 71 -2.50 40.05 -0.17
CA PRO A 71 -3.44 40.65 -1.13
C PRO A 71 -4.68 39.77 -1.43
N GLY A 72 -4.77 38.57 -0.84
CA GLY A 72 -5.83 37.60 -1.11
C GLY A 72 -6.80 37.41 0.04
N LEU A 73 -8.03 37.02 -0.30
CA LEU A 73 -9.11 36.68 0.62
C LEU A 73 -9.59 35.25 0.34
N THR A 74 -9.85 34.49 1.39
CA THR A 74 -10.51 33.18 1.27
C THR A 74 -11.97 33.34 1.66
N LEU A 75 -12.85 33.04 0.71
CA LEU A 75 -14.28 32.96 0.93
C LEU A 75 -14.68 31.51 1.19
N SER A 76 -15.49 31.30 2.22
CA SER A 76 -16.05 30.00 2.59
C SER A 76 -17.57 30.08 2.63
N GLY A 77 -18.23 28.99 2.25
CA GLY A 77 -19.68 28.87 2.17
C GLY A 77 -20.07 27.61 1.43
N SER A 78 -21.37 27.39 1.24
CA SER A 78 -21.86 26.23 0.51
C SER A 78 -21.39 26.27 -0.96
N PRO A 79 -21.17 25.11 -1.63
CA PRO A 79 -20.73 25.09 -3.02
C PRO A 79 -21.65 25.85 -3.99
N SER A 80 -22.97 25.82 -3.74
CA SER A 80 -23.94 26.58 -4.54
C SER A 80 -23.78 28.08 -4.33
N THR A 81 -23.74 28.55 -3.08
CA THR A 81 -23.64 29.99 -2.79
C THR A 81 -22.29 30.57 -3.25
N LEU A 82 -21.20 29.82 -3.14
CA LEU A 82 -19.88 30.25 -3.64
C LEU A 82 -19.86 30.39 -5.17
N ASN A 83 -20.55 29.51 -5.90
CA ASN A 83 -20.68 29.62 -7.35
C ASN A 83 -21.46 30.87 -7.75
N ASP A 84 -22.58 31.14 -7.07
CA ASP A 84 -23.43 32.30 -7.33
C ASP A 84 -22.70 33.62 -7.08
N ILE A 85 -21.99 33.73 -5.95
CA ILE A 85 -21.20 34.93 -5.61
C ILE A 85 -20.10 35.20 -6.63
N SER A 86 -19.46 34.14 -7.13
CA SER A 86 -18.41 34.29 -8.14
C SER A 86 -18.92 34.91 -9.44
N GLN A 87 -20.24 34.81 -9.70
CA GLN A 87 -20.91 35.38 -10.87
C GLN A 87 -21.51 36.76 -10.57
N MET A 88 -22.05 36.97 -9.36
CA MET A 88 -22.83 38.17 -8.99
C MET A 88 -22.00 39.36 -8.53
N LEU A 89 -20.87 39.16 -7.86
CA LEU A 89 -20.06 40.27 -7.32
C LEU A 89 -19.04 40.76 -8.35
N GLY A 90 -19.29 41.93 -8.96
CA GLY A 90 -18.38 42.57 -9.91
C GLY A 90 -16.96 42.77 -9.37
N ALA A 91 -16.82 42.99 -8.05
CA ALA A 91 -15.53 43.14 -7.37
C ALA A 91 -14.64 41.86 -7.40
N VAL A 92 -15.24 40.67 -7.55
CA VAL A 92 -14.52 39.38 -7.63
C VAL A 92 -14.49 38.78 -9.04
N GLN A 93 -15.14 39.41 -10.03
CA GLN A 93 -15.15 38.92 -11.42
C GLN A 93 -13.74 38.93 -12.04
N ASN A 94 -12.95 39.97 -11.79
CA ASN A 94 -11.61 40.13 -12.34
C ASN A 94 -10.49 39.52 -11.47
N CYS A 95 -10.84 38.89 -10.35
CA CYS A 95 -9.87 38.28 -9.44
C CYS A 95 -9.51 36.85 -9.89
N ARG A 96 -8.25 36.44 -9.70
CA ARG A 96 -7.83 35.05 -9.88
C ARG A 96 -8.50 34.19 -8.80
N LYS A 97 -9.32 33.23 -9.22
CA LYS A 97 -10.03 32.31 -8.34
C LYS A 97 -9.27 30.99 -8.25
N GLN A 98 -9.09 30.48 -7.03
CA GLN A 98 -8.51 29.16 -6.78
C GLN A 98 -9.37 28.43 -5.77
N ARG A 99 -9.86 27.24 -6.13
CA ARG A 99 -10.61 26.38 -5.21
C ARG A 99 -9.62 25.67 -4.28
N LEU A 100 -9.84 25.79 -2.97
CA LEU A 100 -9.07 25.07 -1.96
C LEU A 100 -9.78 23.74 -1.63
N PRO A 101 -9.04 22.65 -1.35
CA PRO A 101 -9.61 21.35 -0.97
C PRO A 101 -10.09 21.35 0.49
N ILE A 102 -10.95 22.31 0.85
CA ILE A 102 -11.56 22.45 2.17
C ILE A 102 -13.07 22.21 2.00
N TYR A 103 -13.58 21.19 2.67
CA TYR A 103 -14.94 20.66 2.42
C TYR A 103 -15.93 20.95 3.56
N THR A 104 -15.55 21.78 4.53
CA THR A 104 -16.40 22.10 5.67
C THR A 104 -16.13 23.51 6.22
N ALA A 105 -17.02 24.01 7.07
CA ALA A 105 -17.09 25.40 7.53
C ALA A 105 -16.24 25.67 8.78
N PHE A 106 -14.97 26.00 8.57
CA PHE A 106 -14.05 26.50 9.61
C PHE A 106 -14.02 28.03 9.66
N HIS A 107 -13.43 28.59 10.73
CA HIS A 107 -13.23 30.04 10.87
C HIS A 107 -14.51 30.88 10.74
N ALA A 108 -15.61 30.36 11.29
CA ALA A 108 -16.96 30.88 11.12
C ALA A 108 -17.52 31.36 12.45
N SER A 109 -17.23 32.62 12.82
CA SER A 109 -17.64 33.21 14.10
C SER A 109 -19.16 33.34 14.25
N HIS A 110 -19.89 33.40 13.14
CA HIS A 110 -21.36 33.44 13.11
C HIS A 110 -22.02 32.08 13.32
N LEU A 111 -21.28 30.98 13.17
CA LEU A 111 -21.78 29.63 13.45
C LEU A 111 -21.55 29.29 14.92
N HIS A 112 -22.54 28.66 15.55
CA HIS A 112 -22.40 28.20 16.93
C HIS A 112 -21.13 27.35 17.11
N PRO A 113 -20.35 27.57 18.17
CA PRO A 113 -19.15 26.77 18.43
C PRO A 113 -19.57 25.31 18.68
N PRO A 114 -18.76 24.32 18.23
CA PRO A 114 -19.04 22.94 18.56
C PRO A 114 -18.91 22.72 20.07
N ARG A 115 -19.57 21.69 20.60
CA ARG A 115 -19.41 21.32 22.00
C ARG A 115 -18.02 20.74 22.21
N MET A 116 -17.21 21.40 23.04
CA MET A 116 -15.83 20.99 23.27
C MET A 116 -15.73 19.58 23.87
N GLU A 117 -16.69 19.19 24.71
CA GLU A 117 -16.77 17.87 25.34
C GLU A 117 -16.87 16.72 24.32
N ASP A 118 -17.51 16.97 23.17
CA ASP A 118 -17.66 15.98 22.09
C ASP A 118 -16.36 15.82 21.28
N ILE A 119 -15.48 16.82 21.32
CA ILE A 119 -14.24 16.87 20.54
C ILE A 119 -13.03 16.50 21.41
N VAL A 120 -12.80 17.30 22.47
CA VAL A 120 -11.73 17.16 23.44
C VAL A 120 -12.27 16.37 24.64
N ALA A 121 -12.27 15.05 24.53
CA ALA A 121 -12.67 14.20 25.65
C ALA A 121 -11.63 14.29 26.78
N THR A 122 -12.09 14.44 28.02
CA THR A 122 -11.22 14.56 29.20
C THR A 122 -10.63 13.20 29.57
N TYR A 123 -9.54 12.82 28.93
CA TYR A 123 -8.75 11.66 29.34
C TYR A 123 -7.73 12.06 30.41
N PRO A 124 -7.44 11.18 31.41
CA PRO A 124 -6.44 11.45 32.44
C PRO A 124 -5.06 11.79 31.87
N ILE A 125 -4.75 11.29 30.67
CA ILE A 125 -3.48 11.54 29.99
C ILE A 125 -3.31 13.01 29.56
N LEU A 126 -4.40 13.70 29.24
CA LEU A 126 -4.37 15.11 28.83
C LEU A 126 -4.12 16.06 30.02
N LEU A 127 -4.34 15.59 31.25
CA LEU A 127 -4.10 16.36 32.46
C LEU A 127 -2.66 16.21 32.99
N ARG A 128 -1.90 15.26 32.45
CA ARG A 128 -0.54 14.91 32.94
C ARG A 128 0.57 15.70 32.28
N TYR A 129 0.33 16.33 31.14
CA TYR A 129 1.35 17.06 30.40
C TYR A 129 1.36 18.54 30.82
N GLY A 130 2.55 19.01 31.23
CA GLY A 130 2.83 20.44 31.32
C GLY A 130 2.86 21.03 29.92
N VAL A 131 2.30 22.23 29.77
CA VAL A 131 2.17 22.90 28.48
C VAL A 131 3.08 24.10 28.45
N SER A 132 3.93 24.17 27.42
CA SER A 132 4.65 25.40 27.10
C SER A 132 3.79 26.25 26.17
N THR A 133 3.67 27.54 26.47
CA THR A 133 2.78 28.41 25.72
C THR A 133 3.36 28.72 24.34
N PHE A 134 2.47 28.84 23.35
CA PHE A 134 2.78 29.38 22.03
C PHE A 134 1.69 30.40 21.66
N LEU A 135 1.98 31.23 20.66
CA LEU A 135 1.13 32.37 20.31
C LEU A 135 -0.12 31.93 19.55
N SER A 136 -1.26 32.51 19.94
CA SER A 136 -2.51 32.44 19.19
C SER A 136 -2.42 33.32 17.95
N PRO A 137 -2.63 32.79 16.73
CA PRO A 137 -2.58 33.55 15.49
C PRO A 137 -3.56 34.73 15.43
N SER A 138 -4.71 34.61 16.10
CA SER A 138 -5.75 35.64 16.07
C SER A 138 -5.52 36.76 17.09
N SER A 139 -5.08 36.41 18.30
CA SER A 139 -4.91 37.37 19.41
C SER A 139 -3.50 37.92 19.55
N ASP A 140 -2.50 37.22 19.00
CA ASP A 140 -1.08 37.54 19.15
C ASP A 140 -0.56 37.42 20.59
N LEU A 141 -1.32 36.73 21.44
CA LEU A 141 -0.99 36.45 22.84
C LEU A 141 -0.80 34.95 23.04
N PRO A 142 0.00 34.53 24.05
CA PRO A 142 0.11 33.12 24.38
C PRO A 142 -1.24 32.57 24.90
N TYR A 143 -1.57 31.32 24.55
CA TYR A 143 -2.78 30.67 25.09
C TYR A 143 -2.71 30.54 26.61
N PRO A 144 -3.69 31.06 27.37
CA PRO A 144 -3.76 30.89 28.81
C PRO A 144 -4.33 29.50 29.15
N ALA A 145 -3.49 28.47 29.15
CA ALA A 145 -3.89 27.09 29.44
C ALA A 145 -3.01 26.47 30.53
N ALA A 146 -3.63 25.86 31.54
CA ALA A 146 -2.92 25.18 32.63
C ALA A 146 -2.52 23.74 32.26
N ASN A 147 -3.25 23.13 31.33
CA ASN A 147 -3.04 21.74 30.90
C ASN A 147 -3.36 21.56 29.41
N PHE A 148 -3.02 20.38 28.88
CA PHE A 148 -3.12 20.08 27.45
C PHE A 148 -4.58 20.01 26.97
N ALA A 149 -5.53 19.60 27.81
CA ALA A 149 -6.95 19.60 27.47
C ALA A 149 -7.52 21.02 27.31
N GLU A 150 -7.17 21.94 28.21
CA GLU A 150 -7.54 23.36 28.10
C GLU A 150 -6.94 23.99 26.85
N LEU A 151 -5.66 23.71 26.56
CA LEU A 151 -5.01 24.24 25.36
C LEU A 151 -5.69 23.72 24.08
N LEU A 152 -5.98 22.41 24.00
CA LEU A 152 -6.69 21.81 22.88
C LEU A 152 -8.08 22.43 22.69
N SER A 153 -8.81 22.68 23.77
CA SER A 153 -10.15 23.27 23.71
C SER A 153 -10.11 24.70 23.16
N GLN A 154 -9.16 25.52 23.64
CA GLN A 154 -8.98 26.89 23.14
C GLN A 154 -8.56 26.89 21.66
N VAL A 155 -7.65 25.99 21.27
CA VAL A 155 -7.21 25.86 19.88
C VAL A 155 -8.35 25.41 18.96
N VAL A 156 -9.12 24.40 19.36
CA VAL A 156 -10.28 23.93 18.60
C VAL A 156 -11.31 25.05 18.44
N GLN A 157 -11.58 25.81 19.51
CA GLN A 157 -12.45 26.97 19.45
C GLN A 157 -11.93 28.02 18.46
N GLU A 158 -10.63 28.33 18.50
CA GLU A 158 -10.01 29.28 17.57
C GLU A 158 -10.13 28.83 16.11
N ILE A 159 -9.82 27.57 15.81
CA ILE A 159 -9.98 26.98 14.46
C ILE A 159 -11.42 27.12 13.96
N CYS A 160 -12.40 26.96 14.85
CA CYS A 160 -13.82 26.99 14.47
C CYS A 160 -14.39 28.40 14.30
N GLN A 161 -13.82 29.40 14.96
CA GLN A 161 -14.47 30.70 15.18
C GLN A 161 -13.67 31.88 14.64
N GLN A 162 -12.34 31.87 14.74
CA GLN A 162 -11.55 33.04 14.38
C GLN A 162 -11.10 32.98 12.91
N PRO A 163 -11.22 34.08 12.14
CA PRO A 163 -10.68 34.14 10.79
C PRO A 163 -9.14 33.99 10.82
N LEU A 164 -8.60 33.29 9.84
CA LEU A 164 -7.16 33.07 9.75
C LEU A 164 -6.47 34.30 9.14
N VAL A 165 -5.56 34.92 9.90
CA VAL A 165 -4.77 36.08 9.43
C VAL A 165 -3.27 35.79 9.62
N PRO A 166 -2.63 35.02 8.72
CA PRO A 166 -1.27 34.53 8.93
C PRO A 166 -0.23 35.64 9.12
N LEU A 167 -0.37 36.77 8.41
CA LEU A 167 0.56 37.90 8.56
C LEU A 167 0.55 38.49 9.97
N LYS A 168 -0.62 38.53 10.61
CA LYS A 168 -0.73 39.02 11.99
C LYS A 168 0.00 38.07 12.93
N ALA A 169 -0.24 36.76 12.76
CA ALA A 169 0.39 35.71 13.56
C ALA A 169 1.93 35.69 13.45
N MET A 170 2.46 36.09 12.30
CA MET A 170 3.91 36.15 12.08
C MET A 170 4.56 37.40 12.70
N LYS A 171 3.84 38.52 12.81
CA LYS A 171 4.44 39.80 13.24
C LYS A 171 5.10 39.71 14.62
N SER A 172 4.47 39.08 15.61
CA SER A 172 5.09 38.94 16.93
C SER A 172 6.25 37.95 16.94
N ILE A 173 6.19 36.89 16.15
CA ILE A 173 7.34 35.98 16.02
C ILE A 173 8.54 36.73 15.42
N ILE A 174 8.31 37.54 14.37
CA ILE A 174 9.36 38.37 13.77
C ILE A 174 9.92 39.36 14.78
N LYS A 175 9.05 40.02 15.54
CA LYS A 175 9.46 40.93 16.61
C LYS A 175 10.33 40.23 17.66
N ASP A 176 9.90 39.07 18.15
CA ASP A 176 10.64 38.27 19.14
C ASP A 176 11.99 37.79 18.58
N VAL A 177 12.06 37.40 17.31
CA VAL A 177 13.30 36.98 16.64
C VAL A 177 14.29 38.15 16.55
N ILE A 178 13.81 39.34 16.19
CA ILE A 178 14.63 40.56 16.11
C ILE A 178 15.12 40.96 17.50
N GLU A 179 14.23 41.02 18.49
CA GLU A 179 14.57 41.40 19.88
C GLU A 179 15.58 40.45 20.54
N ARG A 180 15.58 39.17 20.15
CA ARG A 180 16.49 38.15 20.66
C ARG A 180 17.76 37.96 19.84
N GLU A 181 17.97 38.79 18.81
CA GLU A 181 19.12 38.73 17.88
C GLU A 181 19.36 37.33 17.28
N VAL A 182 18.28 36.58 17.00
CA VAL A 182 18.37 35.20 16.49
C VAL A 182 18.54 35.23 14.97
N GLN A 183 19.78 35.16 14.48
CA GLN A 183 20.10 34.99 13.05
C GLN A 183 21.26 33.99 12.84
N PRO A 184 21.26 33.21 11.75
CA PRO A 184 20.23 33.13 10.71
C PRO A 184 18.99 32.33 11.14
N VAL A 185 17.85 32.60 10.49
CA VAL A 185 16.58 31.89 10.76
C VAL A 185 16.42 30.74 9.77
N GLN A 186 16.16 29.53 10.29
CA GLN A 186 15.75 28.39 9.48
C GLN A 186 14.23 28.25 9.57
N VAL A 187 13.57 28.14 8.42
CA VAL A 187 12.11 27.95 8.35
C VAL A 187 11.84 26.53 7.85
N THR A 188 11.31 25.71 8.74
CA THR A 188 10.85 24.36 8.38
C THR A 188 9.34 24.35 8.27
N LEU A 189 8.83 24.12 7.05
CA LEU A 189 7.40 24.04 6.81
C LEU A 189 6.93 22.58 6.73
N LEU A 190 5.98 22.21 7.59
CA LEU A 190 5.26 20.94 7.50
C LEU A 190 3.88 21.20 6.89
N GLY A 191 3.70 20.84 5.61
CA GLY A 191 2.41 20.94 4.92
C GLY A 191 2.44 21.76 3.63
N ALA A 192 1.53 22.73 3.49
CA ALA A 192 1.20 23.40 2.23
C ALA A 192 2.39 24.18 1.61
N PRO A 193 3.08 23.66 0.58
CA PRO A 193 4.40 24.15 0.13
C PRO A 193 4.38 25.60 -0.39
N ASN A 194 3.22 26.09 -0.82
CA ASN A 194 3.09 27.47 -1.31
C ASN A 194 3.23 28.52 -0.20
N LEU A 195 3.08 28.13 1.08
CA LEU A 195 3.22 29.05 2.21
C LEU A 195 4.69 29.35 2.55
N GLU A 196 5.62 28.44 2.20
CA GLU A 196 7.04 28.58 2.51
C GLU A 196 7.65 29.82 1.84
N LYS A 197 7.33 30.03 0.55
CA LYS A 197 7.77 31.20 -0.20
C LYS A 197 7.23 32.49 0.39
N PHE A 198 5.97 32.47 0.84
CA PHE A 198 5.34 33.62 1.45
C PHE A 198 5.97 33.98 2.80
N ILE A 199 6.23 32.96 3.65
CA ILE A 199 6.89 33.13 4.95
C ILE A 199 8.32 33.65 4.74
N SER A 200 9.08 33.00 3.85
CA SER A 200 10.47 33.37 3.53
C SER A 200 10.55 34.80 3.00
N TRP A 201 9.64 35.18 2.10
CA TRP A 201 9.53 36.55 1.61
C TRP A 201 9.24 37.55 2.74
N THR A 202 8.28 37.24 3.62
CA THR A 202 7.90 38.13 4.74
C THR A 202 9.06 38.35 5.73
N LEU A 203 9.82 37.28 6.01
CA LEU A 203 11.00 37.36 6.88
C LEU A 203 12.12 38.19 6.23
N HIS A 204 12.37 37.98 4.94
CA HIS A 204 13.36 38.74 4.20
C HIS A 204 12.99 40.23 4.08
N ASP A 205 11.71 40.55 3.83
CA ASP A 205 11.19 41.92 3.80
C ASP A 205 11.35 42.62 5.16
N SER A 206 11.32 41.85 6.25
CA SER A 206 11.57 42.33 7.61
C SER A 206 13.06 42.44 7.98
N GLY A 207 13.99 42.18 7.03
CA GLY A 207 15.43 42.29 7.23
C GLY A 207 16.10 41.07 7.88
N LEU A 208 15.42 39.91 7.96
CA LEU A 208 15.97 38.67 8.51
C LEU A 208 16.59 37.80 7.42
N THR A 209 17.76 37.22 7.71
CA THR A 209 18.41 36.25 6.81
C THR A 209 17.78 34.87 6.99
N VAL A 210 17.11 34.36 5.94
CA VAL A 210 16.50 33.02 5.92
C VAL A 210 17.41 32.05 5.17
N VAL A 211 17.78 30.94 5.81
CA VAL A 211 18.54 29.86 5.17
C VAL A 211 17.55 28.86 4.56
N PRO A 212 17.64 28.56 3.25
CA PRO A 212 16.80 27.55 2.62
C PRO A 212 17.12 26.16 3.18
N GLU A 213 16.07 25.39 3.48
CA GLU A 213 16.22 23.98 3.86
C GLU A 213 16.38 23.14 2.58
N GLU A 214 17.36 22.23 2.55
CA GLU A 214 17.51 21.26 1.45
C GLU A 214 16.26 20.37 1.41
N PRO A 215 15.48 20.34 0.31
CA PRO A 215 14.16 19.69 0.25
C PRO A 215 14.18 18.16 0.43
N SER A 216 15.36 17.55 0.57
CA SER A 216 15.55 16.10 0.62
C SER A 216 15.39 15.44 2.00
N SER A 217 15.30 16.20 3.10
CA SER A 217 15.32 15.60 4.45
C SER A 217 13.94 15.35 5.09
N LEU A 218 12.88 16.01 4.62
CA LEU A 218 11.59 16.06 5.35
C LEU A 218 10.42 15.37 4.66
N ILE A 219 10.48 15.15 3.35
CA ILE A 219 9.49 14.33 2.64
C ILE A 219 10.07 12.92 2.50
N TYR A 220 10.13 12.21 3.63
CA TYR A 220 10.12 10.75 3.58
C TYR A 220 8.72 10.35 3.13
N PHE A 221 8.52 10.24 1.82
CA PHE A 221 7.56 9.24 1.38
C PHE A 221 8.09 7.93 1.96
N PRO A 222 7.31 7.19 2.76
CA PRO A 222 7.64 5.80 2.90
C PRO A 222 7.56 5.24 1.48
N THR A 223 8.70 5.13 0.80
CA THR A 223 8.97 3.88 0.10
C THR A 223 8.57 2.85 1.12
N LEU A 224 7.44 2.18 0.92
CA LEU A 224 7.11 0.98 1.66
C LEU A 224 8.41 0.19 1.64
N GLU A 225 9.16 0.20 2.74
CA GLU A 225 10.42 -0.53 2.82
C GLU A 225 9.96 -1.95 2.59
N THR A 226 10.24 -2.46 1.39
CA THR A 226 9.99 -3.85 1.08
C THR A 226 10.71 -4.60 2.17
N PRO A 227 9.99 -5.38 3.00
CA PRO A 227 10.61 -6.06 4.11
C PRO A 227 11.88 -6.77 3.64
N PRO A 228 12.94 -6.88 4.46
CA PRO A 228 14.18 -7.57 4.06
C PRO A 228 13.98 -9.04 3.62
N ASP A 229 12.79 -9.59 3.92
CA ASP A 229 12.30 -10.91 3.56
C ASP A 229 11.20 -10.89 2.47
N ALA A 230 10.99 -9.76 1.80
CA ALA A 230 10.09 -9.67 0.66
C ALA A 230 10.57 -10.60 -0.46
N ILE A 231 9.63 -11.31 -1.06
CA ILE A 231 9.89 -12.26 -2.13
C ILE A 231 9.42 -11.66 -3.44
N ALA A 232 10.33 -11.52 -4.40
CA ALA A 232 9.98 -11.11 -5.75
C ALA A 232 9.60 -12.33 -6.60
N VAL A 233 8.42 -12.27 -7.21
CA VAL A 233 8.06 -13.15 -8.33
C VAL A 233 8.68 -12.56 -9.59
N VAL A 234 9.65 -13.26 -10.16
CA VAL A 234 10.45 -12.75 -11.28
C VAL A 234 10.13 -13.41 -12.61
N GLY A 235 9.42 -14.54 -12.61
CA GLY A 235 8.98 -15.24 -13.82
C GLY A 235 7.82 -16.19 -13.54
N VAL A 236 6.95 -16.34 -14.53
CA VAL A 236 5.74 -17.18 -14.45
C VAL A 236 5.49 -17.82 -15.81
N SER A 237 5.15 -19.11 -15.82
CA SER A 237 4.56 -19.78 -16.99
C SER A 237 3.36 -20.61 -16.55
N VAL A 238 2.36 -20.65 -17.43
CA VAL A 238 1.09 -21.37 -17.20
C VAL A 238 0.72 -22.17 -18.44
N ARG A 239 0.07 -23.32 -18.22
CA ARG A 239 -0.64 -24.08 -19.23
C ARG A 239 -1.96 -24.53 -18.63
N LEU A 240 -3.04 -23.94 -19.10
CA LEU A 240 -4.38 -24.18 -18.56
C LEU A 240 -5.34 -24.52 -19.70
N PRO A 241 -6.55 -25.01 -19.40
CA PRO A 241 -7.56 -25.22 -20.43
C PRO A 241 -7.71 -23.96 -21.29
N GLY A 242 -7.66 -24.12 -22.62
CA GLY A 242 -7.83 -23.04 -23.58
C GLY A 242 -6.68 -22.04 -23.71
N CYS A 243 -5.57 -22.18 -22.97
CA CYS A 243 -4.40 -21.30 -23.11
C CYS A 243 -3.05 -21.98 -22.94
N GLU A 244 -2.11 -21.54 -23.79
CA GLU A 244 -0.73 -21.99 -23.82
C GLU A 244 0.26 -20.91 -23.32
N ASN A 245 -0.23 -19.77 -22.84
CA ASN A 245 0.62 -18.70 -22.28
C ASN A 245 -0.20 -17.74 -21.41
N LEU A 246 0.50 -16.85 -20.71
CA LEU A 246 -0.11 -15.85 -19.82
C LEU A 246 -1.01 -14.85 -20.55
N GLU A 247 -0.71 -14.49 -21.80
CA GLU A 247 -1.51 -13.53 -22.56
C GLU A 247 -2.86 -14.14 -22.95
N GLU A 248 -2.87 -15.38 -23.41
CA GLU A 248 -4.08 -16.15 -23.67
C GLU A 248 -4.89 -16.38 -22.40
N PHE A 249 -4.23 -16.71 -21.28
CA PHE A 249 -4.89 -16.83 -19.98
C PHE A 249 -5.54 -15.52 -19.55
N TRP A 250 -4.84 -14.39 -19.70
CA TRP A 250 -5.39 -13.07 -19.41
C TRP A 250 -6.60 -12.76 -20.28
N ASN A 251 -6.56 -13.09 -21.57
CA ASN A 251 -7.70 -12.90 -22.46
C ASN A 251 -8.92 -13.74 -22.03
N ILE A 252 -8.72 -14.98 -21.58
CA ILE A 252 -9.80 -15.83 -21.03
C ILE A 252 -10.44 -15.17 -19.80
N LEU A 253 -9.63 -14.70 -18.86
CA LEU A 253 -10.12 -14.05 -17.63
C LEU A 253 -10.83 -12.74 -17.94
N ARG A 254 -10.23 -11.89 -18.77
CA ARG A 254 -10.79 -10.60 -19.18
C ARG A 254 -12.14 -10.77 -19.88
N ASP A 255 -12.24 -11.76 -20.76
CA ASP A 255 -13.45 -12.05 -21.53
C ASP A 255 -14.45 -12.93 -20.74
N ALA A 256 -14.12 -13.30 -19.49
CA ALA A 256 -14.91 -14.18 -18.62
C ALA A 256 -15.37 -15.48 -19.31
N LYS A 257 -14.47 -16.12 -20.08
CA LYS A 257 -14.81 -17.32 -20.86
C LYS A 257 -14.97 -18.55 -19.97
N ASP A 258 -16.08 -19.25 -20.16
CA ASP A 258 -16.30 -20.58 -19.59
C ASP A 258 -15.69 -21.65 -20.52
N LEU A 259 -14.79 -22.46 -19.98
CA LEU A 259 -14.05 -23.49 -20.71
C LEU A 259 -14.46 -24.92 -20.34
N HIS A 260 -15.55 -25.08 -19.58
CA HIS A 260 -16.11 -26.39 -19.32
C HIS A 260 -16.56 -27.02 -20.64
N ARG A 261 -16.22 -28.29 -20.83
CA ARG A 261 -16.64 -29.06 -22.00
C ARG A 261 -16.79 -30.53 -21.65
N LYS A 262 -17.46 -31.27 -22.52
CA LYS A 262 -17.55 -32.72 -22.40
C LYS A 262 -16.14 -33.33 -22.47
N VAL A 263 -15.88 -34.39 -21.69
CA VAL A 263 -14.61 -35.12 -21.71
C VAL A 263 -14.24 -35.48 -23.16
N PRO A 264 -13.08 -35.05 -23.66
CA PRO A 264 -12.64 -35.35 -25.01
C PRO A 264 -12.43 -36.86 -25.24
N LYS A 265 -12.75 -37.34 -26.45
CA LYS A 265 -12.60 -38.77 -26.82
C LYS A 265 -11.15 -39.28 -26.78
N ASP A 266 -10.17 -38.37 -26.85
CA ASP A 266 -8.74 -38.73 -26.73
C ASP A 266 -8.32 -39.06 -25.28
N ARG A 267 -9.20 -38.84 -24.28
CA ARG A 267 -8.99 -39.21 -22.88
C ARG A 267 -9.50 -40.63 -22.64
N PHE A 268 -10.80 -40.80 -22.76
CA PHE A 268 -11.54 -42.06 -22.71
C PHE A 268 -12.97 -41.81 -23.21
N ASP A 269 -13.72 -42.87 -23.51
CA ASP A 269 -15.10 -42.73 -23.95
C ASP A 269 -16.04 -42.46 -22.78
N ILE A 270 -16.31 -41.18 -22.51
CA ILE A 270 -17.14 -40.77 -21.38
C ILE A 270 -18.58 -41.28 -21.46
N ASP A 271 -19.09 -41.62 -22.65
CA ASP A 271 -20.43 -42.15 -22.79
C ASP A 271 -20.55 -43.57 -22.20
N LEU A 272 -19.44 -44.30 -22.05
CA LEU A 272 -19.37 -45.58 -21.34
C LEU A 272 -19.16 -45.42 -19.83
N HIS A 273 -18.77 -44.23 -19.37
CA HIS A 273 -18.32 -43.95 -18.01
C HIS A 273 -19.14 -42.87 -17.30
N CYS A 274 -20.27 -42.44 -17.85
CA CYS A 274 -21.16 -41.45 -17.23
C CYS A 274 -22.53 -42.08 -16.94
N ASP A 275 -22.91 -42.12 -15.66
CA ASP A 275 -24.26 -42.47 -15.22
C ASP A 275 -24.79 -41.36 -14.32
N PRO A 276 -25.62 -40.45 -14.86
CA PRO A 276 -26.22 -39.37 -14.09
C PRO A 276 -27.07 -39.84 -12.90
N ASN A 277 -27.49 -41.11 -12.87
CA ASN A 277 -28.29 -41.68 -11.79
C ASN A 277 -27.44 -42.29 -10.66
N GLY A 278 -26.12 -42.41 -10.84
CA GLY A 278 -25.19 -42.91 -9.82
C GLY A 278 -25.40 -44.39 -9.42
N LYS A 279 -25.96 -45.21 -10.30
CA LYS A 279 -26.28 -46.62 -10.03
C LYS A 279 -25.20 -47.57 -10.54
N VAL A 280 -24.48 -47.17 -11.58
CA VAL A 280 -23.41 -47.96 -12.18
C VAL A 280 -22.10 -47.77 -11.39
N LYS A 281 -21.36 -48.85 -11.19
CA LYS A 281 -20.03 -48.80 -10.53
C LYS A 281 -18.98 -48.29 -11.54
N ASN A 282 -17.99 -47.53 -11.06
CA ASN A 282 -16.92 -46.95 -11.87
C ASN A 282 -17.43 -46.00 -12.98
N SER A 283 -18.57 -45.34 -12.73
CA SER A 283 -19.09 -44.27 -13.56
C SER A 283 -19.14 -42.95 -12.80
N SER A 284 -18.93 -41.86 -13.51
CA SER A 284 -19.08 -40.49 -13.03
C SER A 284 -20.54 -40.04 -13.12
N LEU A 285 -20.94 -39.15 -12.21
CA LEU A 285 -22.22 -38.43 -12.29
C LEU A 285 -22.20 -37.32 -13.37
N SER A 286 -21.01 -36.89 -13.81
CA SER A 286 -20.81 -35.81 -14.76
C SER A 286 -19.90 -36.23 -15.92
N ALA A 287 -20.25 -35.78 -17.12
CA ALA A 287 -19.44 -35.95 -18.33
C ALA A 287 -18.54 -34.74 -18.66
N PHE A 288 -18.47 -33.74 -17.77
CA PHE A 288 -17.88 -32.44 -18.06
C PHE A 288 -16.66 -32.13 -17.19
N GLY A 289 -15.74 -31.34 -17.73
CA GLY A 289 -14.57 -30.81 -17.05
C GLY A 289 -13.84 -29.77 -17.92
N CYS A 290 -12.73 -29.25 -17.42
CA CYS A 290 -11.86 -28.34 -18.17
C CYS A 290 -10.58 -29.10 -18.53
N PHE A 291 -10.22 -29.15 -19.80
CA PHE A 291 -9.16 -30.03 -20.29
C PHE A 291 -8.09 -29.24 -21.03
N ILE A 292 -6.83 -29.47 -20.65
CA ILE A 292 -5.67 -28.96 -21.39
C ILE A 292 -5.57 -29.67 -22.74
N ASP A 293 -5.43 -28.89 -23.81
CA ASP A 293 -5.23 -29.42 -25.15
C ASP A 293 -3.82 -29.99 -25.32
N ARG A 294 -3.59 -30.74 -26.41
CA ARG A 294 -2.23 -31.16 -26.86
C ARG A 294 -1.35 -31.82 -25.78
N ARG A 295 -1.94 -32.63 -24.90
CA ARG A 295 -1.27 -33.18 -23.70
C ARG A 295 -0.01 -34.01 -23.90
N GLY A 296 0.19 -34.51 -25.11
CA GLY A 296 1.35 -35.34 -25.46
C GLY A 296 2.56 -34.56 -25.96
N LEU A 297 2.42 -33.26 -26.24
CA LEU A 297 3.52 -32.47 -26.81
C LEU A 297 4.62 -32.25 -25.77
N PHE A 298 5.85 -32.58 -26.16
CA PHE A 298 7.03 -32.45 -25.33
C PHE A 298 8.28 -32.46 -26.20
N ASP A 299 9.20 -31.52 -25.98
CA ASP A 299 10.50 -31.53 -26.66
C ASP A 299 11.46 -32.45 -25.92
N ALA A 300 11.43 -33.73 -26.27
CA ALA A 300 12.30 -34.73 -25.66
C ALA A 300 13.80 -34.43 -25.90
N ARG A 301 14.16 -33.79 -27.02
CA ARG A 301 15.56 -33.49 -27.34
C ARG A 301 16.10 -32.37 -26.46
N LEU A 302 15.30 -31.33 -26.22
CA LEU A 302 15.67 -30.22 -25.33
C LEU A 302 16.09 -30.72 -23.94
N PHE A 303 15.41 -31.75 -23.43
CA PHE A 303 15.68 -32.34 -22.11
C PHE A 303 16.47 -33.65 -22.17
N ASN A 304 17.18 -33.96 -23.26
CA ASN A 304 17.98 -35.20 -23.37
C ASN A 304 17.20 -36.49 -22.99
N VAL A 305 15.89 -36.53 -23.28
CA VAL A 305 15.00 -37.67 -23.04
C VAL A 305 14.88 -38.48 -24.33
N SER A 306 14.99 -39.81 -24.23
CA SER A 306 14.77 -40.67 -25.40
C SER A 306 13.26 -40.74 -25.75
N PRO A 307 12.87 -40.95 -27.02
CA PRO A 307 11.45 -41.12 -27.36
C PRO A 307 10.75 -42.24 -26.59
N ARG A 308 11.48 -43.32 -26.25
CA ARG A 308 10.99 -44.43 -25.44
C ARG A 308 10.70 -44.00 -24.00
N GLU A 309 11.59 -43.22 -23.40
CA GLU A 309 11.37 -42.67 -22.06
C GLU A 309 10.23 -41.63 -22.06
N ALA A 310 10.19 -40.72 -23.03
CA ALA A 310 9.18 -39.67 -23.11
C ALA A 310 7.75 -40.22 -23.16
N ASN A 311 7.54 -41.37 -23.82
CA ASN A 311 6.25 -42.06 -23.86
C ASN A 311 5.83 -42.59 -22.49
N GLN A 312 6.80 -43.05 -21.68
CA GLN A 312 6.57 -43.57 -20.33
C GLN A 312 6.49 -42.45 -19.27
N MET A 313 6.94 -41.23 -19.59
CA MET A 313 6.86 -40.08 -18.68
C MET A 313 5.42 -39.55 -18.54
N ASP A 314 5.02 -39.30 -17.29
CA ASP A 314 3.78 -38.60 -16.98
C ASP A 314 3.73 -37.24 -17.74
N PRO A 315 2.63 -36.95 -18.47
CA PRO A 315 2.41 -35.65 -19.11
C PRO A 315 2.62 -34.45 -18.17
N SER A 316 2.35 -34.62 -16.88
CA SER A 316 2.53 -33.60 -15.84
C SER A 316 4.01 -33.29 -15.62
N HIS A 317 4.88 -34.30 -15.58
CA HIS A 317 6.33 -34.13 -15.50
C HIS A 317 6.89 -33.45 -16.76
N ARG A 318 6.40 -33.84 -17.95
CA ARG A 318 6.81 -33.25 -19.23
C ARG A 318 6.45 -31.76 -19.32
N ARG A 319 5.24 -31.40 -18.91
CA ARG A 319 4.78 -30.01 -18.89
C ARG A 319 5.52 -29.17 -17.87
N LEU A 320 5.73 -29.72 -16.68
CA LEU A 320 6.48 -29.06 -15.63
C LEU A 320 7.87 -28.65 -16.12
N LEU A 321 8.56 -29.51 -16.88
CA LEU A 321 9.86 -29.20 -17.47
C LEU A 321 9.79 -28.03 -18.45
N MET A 322 8.82 -28.05 -19.37
CA MET A 322 8.60 -26.96 -20.35
C MET A 322 8.23 -25.64 -19.65
N ALA A 323 7.27 -25.66 -18.72
CA ALA A 323 6.82 -24.46 -18.01
C ALA A 323 7.92 -23.86 -17.15
N THR A 324 8.75 -24.69 -16.50
CA THR A 324 9.91 -24.22 -15.74
C THR A 324 10.93 -23.54 -16.65
N TYR A 325 11.23 -24.15 -17.81
CA TYR A 325 12.14 -23.56 -18.79
C TYR A 325 11.66 -22.18 -19.26
N GLU A 326 10.39 -22.07 -19.64
CA GLU A 326 9.79 -20.80 -20.06
C GLU A 326 9.76 -19.75 -18.94
N ALA A 327 9.44 -20.14 -17.71
CA ALA A 327 9.44 -19.23 -16.56
C ALA A 327 10.85 -18.69 -16.25
N LEU A 328 11.88 -19.53 -16.41
CA LEU A 328 13.29 -19.12 -16.30
C LEU A 328 13.69 -18.15 -17.41
N GLU A 329 13.30 -18.43 -18.66
CA GLU A 329 13.56 -17.53 -19.80
C GLU A 329 12.87 -16.17 -19.63
N LEU A 330 11.60 -16.15 -19.21
CA LEU A 330 10.85 -14.91 -18.96
C LEU A 330 11.45 -14.09 -17.82
N ALA A 331 12.03 -14.75 -16.82
CA ALA A 331 12.79 -14.09 -15.75
C ALA A 331 14.19 -13.62 -16.19
N GLY A 332 14.58 -13.86 -17.44
CA GLY A 332 15.86 -13.43 -18.00
C GLY A 332 17.04 -14.33 -17.66
N TYR A 333 16.82 -15.51 -17.07
CA TYR A 333 17.88 -16.48 -16.85
C TYR A 333 18.22 -17.19 -18.17
N ARG A 334 19.49 -17.16 -18.56
CA ARG A 334 19.99 -17.79 -19.79
C ARG A 334 20.88 -18.99 -19.46
N GLY A 335 20.45 -20.19 -19.85
CA GLY A 335 21.20 -21.44 -19.63
C GLY A 335 20.90 -22.11 -18.28
N ALA A 336 21.70 -23.12 -17.91
CA ALA A 336 21.64 -23.72 -16.58
C ALA A 336 21.92 -22.63 -15.54
N VAL A 337 21.04 -22.47 -14.55
CA VAL A 337 21.27 -21.54 -13.45
C VAL A 337 22.62 -21.95 -12.83
N GLY A 338 23.58 -21.03 -12.88
CA GLY A 338 25.00 -21.36 -12.74
C GLY A 338 25.29 -22.23 -11.52
N ALA A 339 26.17 -23.22 -11.69
CA ALA A 339 26.66 -24.10 -10.63
C ALA A 339 27.29 -23.35 -9.44
N GLU A 340 27.51 -22.04 -9.57
CA GLU A 340 28.00 -21.15 -8.51
C GLU A 340 26.90 -20.67 -7.55
N ASP A 341 25.62 -20.65 -7.97
CA ASP A 341 24.47 -20.24 -7.14
C ASP A 341 23.79 -21.46 -6.48
N GLN A 342 24.45 -22.05 -5.49
CA GLN A 342 24.05 -23.29 -4.79
C GLN A 342 22.77 -23.19 -3.92
N ARG A 343 21.80 -22.32 -4.25
CA ARG A 343 20.61 -22.04 -3.40
C ARG A 343 19.29 -21.93 -4.18
N VAL A 344 19.07 -22.80 -5.17
CA VAL A 344 17.77 -22.94 -5.84
C VAL A 344 17.03 -24.14 -5.27
N GLY A 345 15.79 -23.94 -4.83
CA GLY A 345 14.91 -25.00 -4.34
C GLY A 345 13.68 -25.13 -5.24
N THR A 346 13.29 -26.38 -5.55
CA THR A 346 12.08 -26.68 -6.34
C THR A 346 10.97 -27.23 -5.46
N PHE A 347 9.77 -26.67 -5.56
CA PHE A 347 8.59 -27.09 -4.82
C PHE A 347 7.42 -27.30 -5.80
N ILE A 348 6.79 -28.47 -5.75
CA ILE A 348 5.71 -28.84 -6.68
C ILE A 348 4.57 -29.49 -5.88
N GLY A 349 3.33 -29.16 -6.22
CA GLY A 349 2.15 -29.91 -5.80
C GLY A 349 1.72 -30.90 -6.88
N LEU A 350 1.67 -32.19 -6.55
CA LEU A 350 1.14 -33.24 -7.42
C LEU A 350 0.31 -34.21 -6.57
N THR A 351 -1.00 -34.26 -6.82
CA THR A 351 -1.92 -35.11 -6.07
C THR A 351 -2.13 -36.46 -6.74
N ALA A 352 -2.26 -36.49 -8.05
CA ALA A 352 -2.58 -37.66 -8.86
C ALA A 352 -1.38 -38.15 -9.67
N ASP A 353 -1.38 -39.44 -10.00
CA ASP A 353 -0.40 -40.09 -10.88
C ASP A 353 -1.10 -41.08 -11.84
N ASP A 354 -2.24 -40.64 -12.37
CA ASP A 354 -3.14 -41.41 -13.26
C ASP A 354 -2.44 -41.97 -14.49
N TRP A 355 -1.38 -41.30 -14.98
CA TRP A 355 -0.59 -41.83 -16.08
C TRP A 355 0.03 -43.17 -15.72
N ARG A 356 0.59 -43.27 -14.51
CA ARG A 356 1.15 -44.50 -13.96
C ARG A 356 0.09 -45.58 -13.80
N GLU A 357 -1.07 -45.22 -13.27
CA GLU A 357 -2.12 -46.18 -12.92
C GLU A 357 -2.87 -46.73 -14.14
N TYR A 358 -3.15 -45.90 -15.14
CA TYR A 358 -4.05 -46.27 -16.23
C TYR A 358 -3.38 -46.39 -17.60
N ASN A 359 -2.25 -45.72 -17.85
CA ASN A 359 -1.63 -45.70 -19.18
C ASN A 359 -0.42 -46.63 -19.22
N ILE A 360 0.62 -46.33 -18.45
CA ILE A 360 1.89 -47.08 -18.53
C ILE A 360 1.87 -48.39 -17.73
N SER A 361 0.87 -48.60 -16.89
CA SER A 361 0.61 -49.90 -16.25
C SER A 361 0.17 -50.98 -17.23
N GLN A 362 -0.36 -50.58 -18.40
CA GLN A 362 -0.78 -51.51 -19.45
C GLN A 362 0.40 -52.19 -20.13
N ASP A 363 1.57 -51.53 -20.15
CA ASP A 363 2.82 -52.04 -20.72
C ASP A 363 4.03 -51.53 -19.91
N ILE A 364 4.36 -52.27 -18.85
CA ILE A 364 5.40 -51.90 -17.89
C ILE A 364 6.79 -52.06 -18.53
N ASP A 365 7.52 -50.96 -18.61
CA ASP A 365 8.88 -50.90 -19.14
C ASP A 365 9.88 -50.37 -18.09
N LEU A 366 11.17 -50.31 -18.44
CA LEU A 366 12.26 -49.77 -17.62
C LEU A 366 11.95 -48.39 -17.03
N TYR A 367 11.22 -47.55 -17.76
CA TYR A 367 10.88 -46.18 -17.36
C TYR A 367 9.58 -46.07 -16.56
N TYR A 368 8.91 -47.18 -16.22
CA TYR A 368 7.63 -47.16 -15.49
C TYR A 368 7.70 -46.39 -14.16
N VAL A 369 8.72 -46.72 -13.35
CA VAL A 369 8.95 -46.05 -12.05
C VAL A 369 9.39 -44.59 -12.21
N PRO A 370 10.49 -44.27 -12.94
CA PRO A 370 10.95 -42.88 -13.06
C PRO A 370 10.05 -42.00 -13.94
N GLY A 371 9.16 -42.59 -14.73
CA GLY A 371 8.19 -41.90 -15.57
C GLY A 371 6.94 -41.47 -14.80
N GLY A 372 6.44 -42.30 -13.88
CA GLY A 372 5.18 -42.08 -13.18
C GLY A 372 5.26 -41.70 -11.69
N LEU A 373 6.38 -41.93 -10.99
CA LEU A 373 6.48 -41.61 -9.57
C LEU A 373 6.63 -40.09 -9.35
N ARG A 374 5.76 -39.50 -8.53
CA ARG A 374 5.68 -38.04 -8.29
C ARG A 374 6.99 -37.39 -7.81
N ALA A 375 7.83 -38.13 -7.09
CA ALA A 375 9.14 -37.64 -6.62
C ALA A 375 10.07 -37.24 -7.79
N PHE A 376 9.88 -37.86 -8.96
CA PHE A 376 10.67 -37.55 -10.15
C PHE A 376 10.24 -36.25 -10.82
N GLY A 377 9.08 -35.67 -10.51
CA GLY A 377 8.72 -34.33 -10.98
C GLY A 377 9.74 -33.28 -10.55
N SER A 378 9.97 -33.13 -9.24
CA SER A 378 11.00 -32.22 -8.70
C SER A 378 12.40 -32.71 -8.98
N GLY A 379 12.64 -34.02 -8.88
CA GLY A 379 13.94 -34.61 -9.16
C GLY A 379 14.43 -34.29 -10.58
N ARG A 380 13.56 -34.38 -11.59
CA ARG A 380 13.89 -34.03 -12.97
C ARG A 380 14.14 -32.53 -13.13
N LEU A 381 13.33 -31.67 -12.50
CA LEU A 381 13.61 -30.22 -12.52
C LEU A 381 15.00 -29.90 -12.00
N ASN A 382 15.38 -30.47 -10.86
CA ASN A 382 16.71 -30.27 -10.29
C ASN A 382 17.80 -30.81 -11.22
N TYR A 383 17.62 -32.02 -11.72
CA TYR A 383 18.57 -32.67 -12.63
C TYR A 383 18.82 -31.88 -13.92
N TYR A 384 17.77 -31.30 -14.52
CA TYR A 384 17.89 -30.54 -15.76
C TYR A 384 18.27 -29.08 -15.56
N SER A 385 17.87 -28.47 -14.44
CA SER A 385 18.16 -27.06 -14.17
C SER A 385 19.59 -26.86 -13.67
N SER A 386 20.26 -27.94 -13.25
CA SER A 386 21.49 -27.81 -12.46
C SER A 386 22.16 -29.13 -12.08
N GLY A 387 23.48 -29.16 -12.02
CA GLY A 387 24.18 -29.96 -11.01
C GLY A 387 23.93 -29.41 -9.58
N MET A 388 22.66 -29.22 -9.16
CA MET A 388 22.30 -28.71 -7.84
C MET A 388 21.83 -29.85 -6.97
N ASP A 389 22.54 -29.99 -5.86
CA ASP A 389 22.29 -30.97 -4.84
C ASP A 389 21.06 -30.57 -4.00
N LEU A 390 20.20 -31.55 -3.80
CA LEU A 390 18.86 -31.44 -3.21
C LEU A 390 18.92 -31.00 -1.75
N ARG A 391 18.03 -30.09 -1.32
CA ARG A 391 17.46 -30.17 0.04
C ARG A 391 15.96 -29.91 0.08
N MET A 392 15.25 -31.01 0.36
CA MET A 392 13.86 -31.18 0.82
C MET A 392 12.79 -31.48 -0.25
N GLN A 393 12.37 -32.74 -0.29
CA GLN A 393 11.18 -33.25 -0.99
C GLN A 393 10.05 -33.48 0.02
N LEU A 394 8.83 -33.03 -0.29
CA LEU A 394 7.62 -33.43 0.44
C LEU A 394 6.53 -33.77 -0.57
N ILE A 395 5.96 -34.98 -0.46
CA ILE A 395 4.93 -35.53 -1.34
C ILE A 395 3.65 -35.66 -0.49
N TRP A 396 2.68 -34.75 -0.63
CA TRP A 396 1.39 -34.81 0.09
C TRP A 396 0.24 -34.19 -0.72
N PRO A 397 -1.03 -34.55 -0.44
CA PRO A 397 -2.17 -34.14 -1.23
C PRO A 397 -2.66 -32.74 -0.80
N ALA A 398 -3.14 -31.98 -1.78
CA ALA A 398 -3.86 -30.70 -1.69
C ALA A 398 -3.02 -29.39 -1.59
N PRO A 399 -3.38 -28.36 -2.39
CA PRO A 399 -2.77 -27.03 -2.34
C PRO A 399 -3.03 -26.29 -1.01
N LEU A 400 -4.05 -26.68 -0.22
CA LEU A 400 -4.40 -26.08 1.07
C LEU A 400 -3.44 -26.43 2.22
N VAL A 401 -2.76 -27.59 2.20
CA VAL A 401 -1.76 -27.94 3.23
C VAL A 401 -0.36 -27.44 2.85
N GLN A 402 -0.11 -27.24 1.55
CA GLN A 402 1.01 -26.44 1.05
C GLN A 402 1.00 -25.03 1.69
N GLN A 403 -0.18 -24.42 1.83
CA GLN A 403 -0.37 -23.09 2.42
C GLN A 403 0.15 -22.99 3.86
N LEU A 404 0.04 -24.04 4.69
CA LEU A 404 0.36 -24.00 6.12
C LEU A 404 1.86 -24.01 6.45
N TRP A 405 2.71 -24.56 5.58
CA TRP A 405 4.19 -24.49 5.76
C TRP A 405 4.85 -23.47 4.85
N ILE A 406 4.25 -23.19 3.68
CA ILE A 406 4.57 -21.97 2.94
C ILE A 406 4.22 -20.73 3.77
N LEU A 407 3.40 -20.81 4.83
CA LEU A 407 3.14 -19.70 5.77
C LEU A 407 4.34 -19.26 6.64
N HIS A 408 5.45 -20.04 6.72
CA HIS A 408 6.75 -19.51 7.19
C HIS A 408 7.55 -18.79 6.09
N ALA A 409 7.08 -18.85 4.83
CA ALA A 409 7.63 -18.21 3.64
C ALA A 409 6.51 -17.56 2.77
N ARG A 410 5.44 -17.06 3.43
CA ARG A 410 4.14 -16.57 2.93
C ARG A 410 3.96 -16.54 1.39
N LEU A 411 3.13 -17.42 0.81
CA LEU A 411 2.43 -17.27 -0.50
C LEU A 411 1.53 -18.49 -0.84
N TYR A 412 0.60 -18.31 -1.79
CA TYR A 412 -0.46 -19.25 -2.20
C TYR A 412 -0.14 -19.95 -3.53
N CYS A 413 -0.51 -21.22 -3.71
CA CYS A 413 -0.28 -21.99 -4.95
C CYS A 413 -1.60 -22.52 -5.55
N VAL A 414 -1.68 -22.55 -6.89
CA VAL A 414 -2.73 -23.17 -7.70
C VAL A 414 -2.05 -24.22 -8.59
N GLU A 415 -2.69 -25.38 -8.79
CA GLU A 415 -2.18 -26.44 -9.67
C GLU A 415 -1.90 -25.90 -11.09
N ASP A 416 -0.81 -26.36 -11.73
CA ASP A 416 -0.34 -26.00 -13.08
C ASP A 416 0.32 -24.61 -13.32
N VAL A 417 0.73 -23.90 -12.27
CA VAL A 417 1.53 -22.67 -12.40
C VAL A 417 2.94 -22.84 -11.83
N THR A 418 3.97 -22.50 -12.62
CA THR A 418 5.36 -22.48 -12.16
C THR A 418 5.78 -21.04 -11.87
N TRP A 419 6.21 -20.79 -10.64
CA TRP A 419 6.68 -19.48 -10.16
C TRP A 419 8.19 -19.52 -9.94
N LEU A 420 8.91 -18.53 -10.46
CA LEU A 420 10.31 -18.31 -10.11
C LEU A 420 10.41 -17.18 -9.09
N LEU A 421 11.03 -17.48 -7.96
CA LEU A 421 11.16 -16.56 -6.82
C LEU A 421 12.63 -16.24 -6.56
N ARG A 422 12.96 -14.96 -6.35
CA ARG A 422 14.28 -14.52 -5.93
C ARG A 422 14.18 -13.70 -4.65
N LYS A 423 15.05 -13.99 -3.68
CA LYS A 423 15.31 -13.09 -2.56
C LYS A 423 16.37 -12.09 -3.00
N GLU A 424 16.03 -10.81 -3.07
CA GLU A 424 17.04 -9.77 -3.26
C GLU A 424 17.91 -9.73 -2.00
N GLN A 425 19.23 -9.92 -2.17
CA GLN A 425 20.18 -9.54 -1.14
C GLN A 425 20.40 -8.04 -1.28
N THR A 426 19.77 -7.26 -0.42
CA THR A 426 20.15 -5.86 -0.21
C THR A 426 21.56 -5.84 0.38
N SER A 427 22.51 -5.28 -0.37
CA SER A 427 23.89 -5.01 0.04
C SER A 427 23.97 -3.95 1.13
#